data_AF-A0AAV3NJ60-F1
#
_entry.id   AF-A0AAV3NJ60-F1
#
_cell.length_a   1.000
_cell.length_b   1.000
_cell.length_c   1.000
_cell.angle_alpha   90.00
_cell.angle_beta   90.00
_cell.angle_gamma   90.00
#
_symmetry.space_group_name_H-M   'P 1'
#
loop_
_entity.id
_entity.type
_entity.pdbx_description
1 polymer ?
#
loop_
_entity_poly.entity_id
_entity_poly.type
_entity_poly.pdbx_seq_one_letter_code
_entity_poly.pdbx_strand_id
1 'polypeptide(L)'
;MALSSCSTTPFPVTITSKPKTITCRSCMKVKYSSFLSHRVSSQRISRFLQHGVTLASVNSGVALESDVPFPSDYNELLLQAKEATEMALKDNIQLMEIEFPTAGLESVPGDGEGGIEMTGSMQLIREFCDLSITPEKTTRTRIFFPEANEVQFARQSIFEGASYKLDYLTKPSLFEDFGFVNKVKMADRVKPDDELFLVAYPYYNVNEMLVVEELYKEAVANTSRAFIVFNGEIDRIRSGYYPPFFYPKLAALNKTLLPKMQTVYYIHNFKGRSGGVLFRCYPGPWRVLRKVRNKYVCLHQQEKMPSLKEVALDILPSA
;
A
#
# COMPACT_ATOMS: atom_id res chain seq x y z
N MET A 1 -45.91 38.67 60.47
CA MET A 1 -45.26 37.82 59.46
C MET A 1 -44.73 38.74 58.37
N ALA A 2 -43.40 38.78 58.25
CA ALA A 2 -42.56 39.31 57.17
C ALA A 2 -42.95 40.60 56.40
N LEU A 3 -42.31 41.70 56.85
CA LEU A 3 -41.79 42.88 56.12
C LEU A 3 -40.77 42.44 55.03
N SER A 4 -40.20 43.23 54.11
CA SER A 4 -40.31 44.56 53.52
C SER A 4 -39.15 44.61 52.49
N SER A 5 -39.31 45.37 51.40
CA SER A 5 -38.29 45.69 50.39
C SER A 5 -37.03 46.37 50.96
N CYS A 6 -35.85 46.15 50.34
CA CYS A 6 -34.98 47.24 49.85
C CYS A 6 -33.79 46.73 49.03
N SER A 7 -33.46 47.49 47.98
CA SER A 7 -32.31 47.41 47.08
C SER A 7 -31.10 48.18 47.61
N THR A 8 -29.86 47.67 47.44
CA THR A 8 -28.64 48.48 47.17
C THR A 8 -27.40 47.61 46.92
N THR A 9 -26.70 47.86 45.81
CA THR A 9 -25.24 47.67 45.59
C THR A 9 -24.54 49.02 45.88
N PRO A 10 -23.18 49.18 46.08
CA PRO A 10 -22.09 48.37 45.48
C PRO A 10 -20.69 48.25 46.20
N PHE A 11 -19.85 47.32 45.70
CA PHE A 11 -18.35 47.20 45.68
C PHE A 11 -17.50 47.22 46.99
N PRO A 12 -16.19 46.82 46.96
CA PRO A 12 -15.64 45.47 46.74
C PRO A 12 -14.70 45.03 47.89
N VAL A 13 -14.54 43.72 48.14
CA VAL A 13 -13.42 43.22 48.97
C VAL A 13 -12.74 42.04 48.28
N THR A 14 -11.49 42.29 47.89
CA THR A 14 -10.52 41.32 47.41
C THR A 14 -10.11 40.39 48.55
N ILE A 15 -10.40 39.09 48.45
CA ILE A 15 -9.66 38.06 49.19
C ILE A 15 -9.24 36.97 48.22
N THR A 16 -7.94 36.95 47.98
CA THR A 16 -7.17 35.90 47.34
C THR A 16 -7.38 34.55 48.02
N SER A 17 -7.84 33.55 47.28
CA SER A 17 -7.62 32.15 47.65
C SER A 17 -7.25 31.34 46.40
N LYS A 18 -6.09 30.71 46.50
CA LYS A 18 -5.43 29.89 45.47
C LYS A 18 -6.24 28.61 45.20
N PRO A 19 -6.44 28.21 43.95
CA PRO A 19 -6.65 26.81 43.62
C PRO A 19 -5.32 26.13 43.23
N LYS A 20 -5.20 24.91 43.72
CA LYS A 20 -4.10 23.95 43.63
C LYS A 20 -3.60 23.76 42.19
N THR A 21 -2.28 23.80 42.07
CA THR A 21 -1.47 23.35 40.95
C THR A 21 -1.68 21.85 40.71
N ILE A 22 -2.20 21.48 39.54
CA ILE A 22 -1.92 20.18 38.91
C ILE A 22 -1.05 20.51 37.70
N THR A 23 0.24 20.25 37.84
CA THR A 23 1.24 20.36 36.78
C THR A 23 1.11 19.16 35.84
N CYS A 24 0.58 19.37 34.64
CA CYS A 24 0.89 18.53 33.48
C CYS A 24 1.90 19.29 32.62
N ARG A 25 3.19 19.06 32.90
CA ARG A 25 4.31 19.47 32.03
C ARG A 25 4.74 18.25 31.23
N SER A 26 4.38 18.23 29.95
CA SER A 26 5.20 17.69 28.85
C SER A 26 4.40 17.77 27.55
N CYS A 27 4.24 18.98 27.01
CA CYS A 27 4.00 19.15 25.59
C CYS A 27 5.38 19.12 24.92
N MET A 28 5.83 17.94 24.50
CA MET A 28 6.96 17.84 23.59
C MET A 28 6.49 18.32 22.22
N LYS A 29 6.72 19.60 21.94
CA LYS A 29 6.84 20.10 20.57
C LYS A 29 8.01 19.36 19.93
N VAL A 30 7.72 18.35 19.11
CA VAL A 30 8.73 17.78 18.21
C VAL A 30 9.05 18.86 17.17
N LYS A 31 10.14 19.59 17.43
CA LYS A 31 10.78 20.43 16.42
C LYS A 31 11.38 19.47 15.40
N TYR A 32 10.84 19.45 14.19
CA TYR A 32 11.56 18.92 13.04
C TYR A 32 12.82 19.78 12.85
N SER A 33 13.97 19.18 13.14
CA SER A 33 15.25 19.74 12.76
C SER A 33 15.44 19.44 11.28
N SER A 34 15.47 20.52 10.50
CA SER A 34 15.92 20.51 9.11
C SER A 34 17.36 20.04 9.06
N PHE A 35 17.59 18.79 8.67
CA PHE A 35 18.93 18.30 8.37
C PHE A 35 19.11 18.09 6.86
N LEU A 36 19.89 19.03 6.33
CA LEU A 36 20.82 18.93 5.21
C LEU A 36 20.26 18.80 3.79
N SER A 37 20.31 19.95 3.12
CA SER A 37 20.41 20.10 1.67
C SER A 37 21.53 19.23 1.08
N HIS A 38 21.18 18.25 0.27
CA HIS A 38 22.08 17.79 -0.77
C HIS A 38 21.93 18.69 -1.99
N ARG A 39 22.99 19.45 -2.28
CA ARG A 39 23.20 20.16 -3.55
C ARG A 39 22.96 19.16 -4.70
N VAL A 40 21.93 19.41 -5.49
CA VAL A 40 21.80 18.81 -6.82
C VAL A 40 22.90 19.40 -7.69
N SER A 41 24.00 18.66 -7.82
CA SER A 41 24.98 18.90 -8.86
C SER A 41 24.41 18.34 -10.16
N SER A 42 24.04 19.20 -11.11
CA SER A 42 23.66 18.76 -12.45
C SER A 42 24.88 18.09 -13.11
N GLN A 43 24.88 16.76 -13.20
CA GLN A 43 25.82 16.04 -14.04
C GLN A 43 25.07 15.50 -15.24
N ARG A 44 25.58 15.91 -16.41
CA ARG A 44 25.05 15.63 -17.74
C ARG A 44 24.83 14.13 -17.92
N ILE A 45 23.65 13.77 -18.40
CA ILE A 45 23.35 12.44 -18.96
C ILE A 45 24.29 12.24 -20.16
N SER A 46 25.34 11.45 -19.97
CA SER A 46 26.16 10.94 -21.06
C SER A 46 25.44 9.75 -21.70
N ARG A 47 25.16 9.88 -22.99
CA ARG A 47 24.66 8.82 -23.86
C ARG A 47 25.66 7.66 -23.84
N PHE A 48 25.27 6.50 -23.33
CA PHE A 48 26.02 5.27 -23.55
C PHE A 48 25.64 4.67 -24.90
N LEU A 49 26.48 4.95 -25.89
CA LEU A 49 26.52 4.25 -27.18
C LEU A 49 27.22 2.89 -27.00
N GLN A 50 26.55 1.87 -27.56
CA GLN A 50 27.07 0.68 -28.23
C GLN A 50 28.50 0.24 -27.89
N HIS A 51 28.62 -0.95 -27.30
CA HIS A 51 29.75 -1.85 -27.56
C HIS A 51 29.20 -3.24 -27.92
N GLY A 52 29.27 -3.56 -29.21
CA GLY A 52 28.97 -4.88 -29.73
C GLY A 52 30.07 -5.87 -29.38
N VAL A 53 29.66 -7.06 -28.95
CA VAL A 53 30.47 -8.27 -29.04
C VAL A 53 29.61 -9.32 -29.73
N THR A 54 30.03 -9.68 -30.94
CA THR A 54 29.43 -10.72 -31.77
C THR A 54 29.88 -12.08 -31.25
N LEU A 55 28.94 -12.95 -30.86
CA LEU A 55 29.18 -14.40 -30.76
C LEU A 55 27.97 -15.18 -31.31
N ALA A 56 28.31 -16.00 -32.29
CA ALA A 56 27.58 -17.00 -33.07
C ALA A 56 26.11 -17.34 -32.77
N SER A 57 25.36 -17.42 -33.87
CA SER A 57 24.01 -17.96 -34.03
C SER A 57 23.93 -19.45 -33.64
N VAL A 58 23.01 -19.76 -32.72
CA VAL A 58 22.24 -21.01 -32.74
C VAL A 58 20.77 -20.63 -32.57
N ASN A 59 19.97 -20.99 -33.57
CA ASN A 59 18.56 -20.70 -33.65
C ASN A 59 17.78 -21.86 -33.01
N SER A 60 17.02 -21.60 -31.94
CA SER A 60 15.94 -22.47 -31.48
C SER A 60 15.08 -21.71 -30.47
N GLY A 61 13.82 -21.47 -30.85
CA GLY A 61 12.89 -20.63 -30.10
C GLY A 61 12.52 -21.18 -28.73
N VAL A 62 12.62 -20.30 -27.74
CA VAL A 62 11.82 -20.26 -26.51
C VAL A 62 11.61 -18.77 -26.24
N ALA A 63 10.37 -18.36 -25.99
CA ALA A 63 10.06 -16.98 -25.62
C ALA A 63 10.97 -16.56 -24.44
N LEU A 64 11.60 -15.39 -24.54
CA LEU A 64 12.48 -14.84 -23.51
C LEU A 64 11.75 -14.87 -22.16
N GLU A 65 12.12 -15.81 -21.28
CA GLU A 65 11.82 -15.72 -19.85
C GLU A 65 12.34 -14.35 -19.40
N SER A 66 11.43 -13.47 -19.02
CA SER A 66 11.78 -12.13 -18.56
C SER A 66 12.50 -12.26 -17.21
N ASP A 67 13.82 -12.45 -17.25
CA ASP A 67 14.69 -12.57 -16.07
C ASP A 67 14.94 -11.18 -15.45
N VAL A 68 13.88 -10.54 -14.97
CA VAL A 68 13.96 -9.26 -14.26
C VAL A 68 14.80 -9.48 -13.00
N PRO A 69 15.91 -8.77 -12.77
CA PRO A 69 16.70 -8.96 -11.56
C PRO A 69 15.93 -8.51 -10.31
N PHE A 70 16.29 -9.04 -9.14
CA PHE A 70 15.81 -8.47 -7.87
C PHE A 70 16.27 -7.01 -7.75
N PRO A 71 15.40 -6.05 -7.39
CA PRO A 71 15.75 -4.64 -7.40
C PRO A 71 16.84 -4.31 -6.38
N SER A 72 17.74 -3.40 -6.75
CA SER A 72 18.80 -2.91 -5.88
C SER A 72 18.34 -1.81 -4.92
N ASP A 73 17.32 -1.04 -5.30
CA ASP A 73 16.70 0.02 -4.49
C ASP A 73 15.21 0.20 -4.82
N TYR A 74 14.53 1.13 -4.12
CA TYR A 74 13.12 1.41 -4.36
C TYR A 74 12.84 2.07 -5.72
N ASN A 75 13.80 2.80 -6.31
CA ASN A 75 13.59 3.41 -7.63
C ASN A 75 13.49 2.31 -8.69
N GLU A 76 14.42 1.35 -8.65
CA GLU A 76 14.41 0.19 -9.55
C GLU A 76 13.15 -0.65 -9.31
N LEU A 77 12.78 -0.89 -8.06
CA LEU A 77 11.55 -1.60 -7.70
C LEU A 77 10.31 -0.93 -8.32
N LEU A 78 10.17 0.39 -8.17
CA LEU A 78 9.01 1.11 -8.68
C LEU A 78 8.97 1.12 -10.21
N LEU A 79 10.13 1.18 -10.87
CA LEU A 79 10.22 1.07 -12.32
C LEU A 79 9.80 -0.33 -12.80
N GLN A 80 10.28 -1.39 -12.16
CA GLN A 80 9.87 -2.76 -12.46
C GLN A 80 8.36 -2.96 -12.23
N ALA A 81 7.81 -2.45 -11.12
CA ALA A 81 6.38 -2.51 -10.82
C ALA A 81 5.52 -1.76 -11.84
N LYS A 82 5.99 -0.59 -12.32
CA LYS A 82 5.36 0.17 -13.40
C LYS A 82 5.32 -0.66 -14.69
N GLU A 83 6.45 -1.17 -15.13
CA GLU A 83 6.54 -1.96 -16.36
C GLU A 83 5.66 -3.22 -16.30
N ALA A 84 5.67 -3.91 -15.16
CA ALA A 84 4.81 -5.06 -14.90
C ALA A 84 3.32 -4.70 -14.99
N THR A 85 2.93 -3.56 -14.42
CA THR A 85 1.54 -3.06 -14.45
C THR A 85 1.14 -2.65 -15.87
N GLU A 86 2.02 -1.97 -16.62
CA GLU A 86 1.76 -1.61 -18.02
C GLU A 86 1.59 -2.83 -18.92
N MET A 87 2.37 -3.90 -18.69
CA MET A 87 2.19 -5.18 -19.39
C MET A 87 0.87 -5.84 -19.00
N ALA A 88 0.54 -5.92 -17.71
CA ALA A 88 -0.72 -6.48 -17.25
C ALA A 88 -1.94 -5.75 -17.84
N LEU A 89 -1.89 -4.41 -17.90
CA LEU A 89 -2.93 -3.60 -18.53
C LEU A 89 -3.07 -3.86 -20.04
N LYS A 90 -1.95 -4.07 -20.76
CA LYS A 90 -1.98 -4.45 -22.19
C LYS A 90 -2.64 -5.82 -22.39
N ASP A 91 -2.47 -6.72 -21.43
CA ASP A 91 -3.09 -8.05 -21.43
C ASP A 91 -4.54 -8.04 -20.87
N ASN A 92 -5.13 -6.85 -20.69
CA ASN A 92 -6.49 -6.63 -20.21
C ASN A 92 -6.75 -7.16 -18.79
N ILE A 93 -5.70 -7.25 -17.96
CA ILE A 93 -5.85 -7.56 -16.55
C ILE A 93 -6.41 -6.33 -15.82
N GLN A 94 -7.58 -6.49 -15.21
CA GLN A 94 -8.28 -5.40 -14.54
C GLN A 94 -8.01 -5.32 -13.04
N LEU A 95 -7.78 -6.47 -12.38
CA LEU A 95 -7.62 -6.56 -10.94
C LEU A 95 -6.20 -7.02 -10.62
N MET A 96 -5.41 -6.13 -10.02
CA MET A 96 -3.98 -6.30 -9.83
C MET A 96 -3.60 -6.15 -8.36
N GLU A 97 -2.56 -6.88 -7.96
CA GLU A 97 -1.92 -6.79 -6.65
C GLU A 97 -0.45 -6.42 -6.82
N ILE A 98 -0.03 -5.41 -6.05
CA ILE A 98 1.37 -5.02 -5.86
C ILE A 98 1.69 -5.13 -4.37
N GLU A 99 2.69 -5.91 -4.01
CA GLU A 99 3.09 -6.12 -2.61
C GLU A 99 4.62 -6.09 -2.49
N PHE A 100 5.15 -5.29 -1.58
CA PHE A 100 6.57 -5.29 -1.26
C PHE A 100 6.83 -4.67 0.13
N PRO A 101 7.96 -5.00 0.78
CA PRO A 101 8.30 -4.41 2.07
C PRO A 101 8.48 -2.89 1.97
N THR A 102 8.04 -2.16 2.99
CA THR A 102 8.12 -0.69 3.06
C THR A 102 9.19 -0.21 4.06
N ALA A 103 9.58 -1.05 5.03
CA ALA A 103 10.63 -0.76 6.01
C ALA A 103 12.07 -1.02 5.49
N GLY A 104 12.21 -1.41 4.22
CA GLY A 104 13.47 -1.66 3.53
C GLY A 104 13.38 -2.91 2.64
N LEU A 105 14.13 -2.97 1.54
CA LEU A 105 14.06 -4.12 0.62
C LEU A 105 14.38 -5.48 1.26
N GLU A 106 15.12 -5.48 2.36
CA GLU A 106 15.49 -6.69 3.11
C GLU A 106 14.64 -6.91 4.37
N SER A 107 13.74 -5.98 4.69
CA SER A 107 12.87 -6.11 5.87
C SER A 107 11.84 -7.20 5.63
N VAL A 108 11.48 -7.94 6.68
CA VAL A 108 10.37 -8.90 6.60
C VAL A 108 9.10 -8.28 7.19
N PRO A 109 7.92 -8.86 6.91
CA PRO A 109 6.68 -8.37 7.52
C PRO A 109 6.78 -8.28 9.04
N GLY A 110 6.44 -7.12 9.60
CA GLY A 110 6.49 -6.84 11.03
C GLY A 110 7.83 -6.30 11.56
N ASP A 111 8.82 -6.07 10.69
CA ASP A 111 10.05 -5.36 11.08
C ASP A 111 9.84 -3.85 11.24
N GLY A 112 8.87 -3.28 10.52
CA GLY A 112 8.47 -1.90 10.68
C GLY A 112 7.44 -1.72 11.80
N GLU A 113 7.34 -0.50 12.31
CA GLU A 113 6.19 -0.09 13.11
C GLU A 113 5.02 0.19 12.18
N GLY A 114 3.83 -0.35 12.46
CA GLY A 114 2.69 -0.29 11.52
C GLY A 114 2.37 1.11 11.00
N GLY A 115 2.47 2.16 11.83
CA GLY A 115 2.26 3.55 11.38
C GLY A 115 3.34 4.08 10.43
N ILE A 116 4.59 3.61 10.59
CA ILE A 116 5.71 3.93 9.70
C ILE A 116 5.53 3.18 8.37
N GLU A 117 5.11 1.92 8.41
CA GLU A 117 4.85 1.11 7.21
C GLU A 117 3.73 1.69 6.35
N MET A 118 2.62 2.14 6.96
CA MET A 118 1.52 2.81 6.25
C MET A 118 1.96 4.13 5.60
N THR A 119 2.71 4.96 6.33
CA THR A 119 3.25 6.22 5.79
C THR A 119 4.24 5.95 4.65
N GLY A 120 5.12 4.95 4.80
CA GLY A 120 6.04 4.52 3.76
C GLY A 120 5.31 3.98 2.53
N SER A 121 4.26 3.18 2.73
CA SER A 121 3.42 2.70 1.62
C SER A 121 2.73 3.87 0.90
N MET A 122 2.22 4.86 1.63
CA MET A 122 1.61 6.05 1.04
C MET A 122 2.60 6.82 0.16
N GLN A 123 3.84 6.98 0.62
CA GLN A 123 4.90 7.62 -0.16
C GLN A 123 5.24 6.81 -1.42
N LEU A 124 5.43 5.50 -1.30
CA LEU A 124 5.77 4.64 -2.44
C LEU A 124 4.62 4.56 -3.46
N ILE A 125 3.36 4.62 -3.03
CA ILE A 125 2.21 4.77 -3.91
C ILE A 125 2.25 6.10 -4.66
N ARG A 126 2.60 7.20 -3.99
CA ARG A 126 2.72 8.51 -4.66
C ARG A 126 3.81 8.47 -5.74
N GLU A 127 4.98 7.93 -5.42
CA GLU A 127 6.10 7.81 -6.35
C GLU A 127 5.74 6.87 -7.52
N PHE A 128 5.11 5.73 -7.25
CA PHE A 128 4.58 4.84 -8.27
C PHE A 128 3.62 5.55 -9.23
N CYS A 129 2.67 6.31 -8.69
CA CYS A 129 1.69 7.05 -9.47
C CYS A 129 2.37 8.10 -10.35
N ASP A 130 3.33 8.86 -9.81
CA ASP A 130 4.05 9.89 -10.57
C ASP A 130 4.89 9.29 -11.72
N LEU A 131 5.35 8.03 -11.59
CA LEU A 131 6.03 7.29 -12.66
C LEU A 131 5.07 6.67 -13.68
N SER A 132 3.92 6.18 -13.22
CA SER A 132 3.04 5.28 -14.00
C SER A 132 1.85 6.00 -14.65
N ILE A 133 1.46 7.15 -14.13
CA ILE A 133 0.22 7.84 -14.51
C ILE A 133 0.57 9.13 -15.23
N THR A 134 0.13 9.25 -16.48
CA THR A 134 0.35 10.48 -17.26
C THR A 134 -0.47 11.63 -16.68
N PRO A 135 -0.03 12.89 -16.82
CA PRO A 135 -0.74 14.06 -16.30
C PRO A 135 -2.22 14.13 -16.71
N GLU A 136 -2.55 13.65 -17.91
CA GLU A 136 -3.92 13.62 -18.43
C GLU A 136 -4.81 12.60 -17.71
N LYS A 137 -4.21 11.53 -17.17
CA LYS A 137 -4.90 10.46 -16.44
C LYS A 137 -4.93 10.69 -14.93
N THR A 138 -4.16 11.63 -14.40
CA THR A 138 -4.14 11.97 -12.97
C THR A 138 -5.54 12.30 -12.44
N THR A 139 -6.32 13.10 -13.17
CA THR A 139 -7.69 13.48 -12.80
C THR A 139 -8.71 12.35 -12.97
N ARG A 140 -8.35 11.28 -13.68
CA ARG A 140 -9.15 10.06 -13.89
C ARG A 140 -8.72 8.91 -12.99
N THR A 141 -7.72 9.14 -12.13
CA THR A 141 -7.24 8.18 -11.16
C THR A 141 -7.79 8.53 -9.79
N ARG A 142 -8.36 7.53 -9.13
CA ARG A 142 -8.83 7.65 -7.74
C ARG A 142 -8.08 6.71 -6.82
N ILE A 143 -7.57 7.27 -5.73
CA ILE A 143 -6.84 6.55 -4.71
C ILE A 143 -7.71 6.46 -3.46
N PHE A 144 -7.96 5.25 -3.00
CA PHE A 144 -8.68 4.94 -1.77
C PHE A 144 -7.70 4.62 -0.66
N PHE A 145 -7.74 5.39 0.42
CA PHE A 145 -7.07 5.08 1.67
C PHE A 145 -7.99 4.29 2.60
N PRO A 146 -7.48 3.63 3.64
CA PRO A 146 -8.33 2.92 4.59
C PRO A 146 -9.37 3.85 5.22
N GLU A 147 -8.95 4.97 5.81
CA GLU A 147 -9.84 5.87 6.55
C GLU A 147 -9.77 7.36 6.12
N ALA A 148 -10.79 8.13 6.52
CA ALA A 148 -10.91 9.55 6.23
C ALA A 148 -9.75 10.41 6.79
N ASN A 149 -9.21 10.04 7.96
CA ASN A 149 -8.08 10.75 8.57
C ASN A 149 -6.81 10.61 7.73
N GLU A 150 -6.61 9.46 7.10
CA GLU A 150 -5.47 9.23 6.21
C GLU A 150 -5.60 10.01 4.91
N VAL A 151 -6.81 10.18 4.39
CA VAL A 151 -7.05 11.08 3.26
C VAL A 151 -6.69 12.53 3.61
N GLN A 152 -7.03 12.99 4.81
CA GLN A 152 -6.66 14.34 5.26
C GLN A 152 -5.15 14.48 5.36
N PHE A 153 -4.49 13.51 6.00
CA PHE A 153 -3.04 13.47 6.11
C PHE A 153 -2.36 13.45 4.73
N ALA A 154 -2.81 12.57 3.83
CA ALA A 154 -2.29 12.45 2.47
C ALA A 154 -2.37 13.79 1.72
N ARG A 155 -3.53 14.45 1.74
CA ARG A 155 -3.74 15.75 1.08
C ARG A 155 -2.84 16.86 1.62
N GLN A 156 -2.54 16.83 2.91
CA GLN A 156 -1.73 17.85 3.60
C GLN A 156 -0.23 17.56 3.58
N SER A 157 0.19 16.39 3.07
CA SER A 157 1.59 15.97 3.11
C SER A 157 2.01 15.31 1.79
N ILE A 158 1.96 13.98 1.69
CA ILE A 158 2.55 13.19 0.60
C ILE A 158 1.90 13.50 -0.77
N PHE A 159 0.61 13.80 -0.78
CA PHE A 159 -0.16 14.14 -1.99
C PHE A 159 -0.37 15.64 -2.15
N GLU A 160 0.33 16.49 -1.39
CA GLU A 160 0.27 17.93 -1.57
C GLU A 160 0.69 18.29 -3.01
N GLY A 161 -0.08 19.19 -3.64
CA GLY A 161 0.13 19.64 -5.02
C GLY A 161 -0.25 18.62 -6.10
N ALA A 162 -0.65 17.41 -5.75
CA ALA A 162 -1.08 16.40 -6.73
C ALA A 162 -2.55 16.54 -7.09
N SER A 163 -2.89 16.25 -8.35
CA SER A 163 -4.28 16.35 -8.85
C SER A 163 -5.08 15.05 -8.75
N TYR A 164 -4.58 14.04 -8.03
CA TYR A 164 -5.26 12.77 -7.85
C TYR A 164 -6.55 12.93 -7.03
N LYS A 165 -7.58 12.15 -7.37
CA LYS A 165 -8.80 12.07 -6.56
C LYS A 165 -8.53 11.17 -5.35
N LEU A 166 -8.51 11.73 -4.14
CA LEU A 166 -8.31 10.95 -2.92
C LEU A 166 -9.65 10.70 -2.21
N ASP A 167 -9.92 9.46 -1.85
CA ASP A 167 -11.11 9.01 -1.13
C ASP A 167 -10.72 7.91 -0.12
N TYR A 168 -11.67 7.34 0.60
CA TYR A 168 -11.42 6.32 1.63
C TYR A 168 -12.44 5.18 1.63
N LEU A 169 -12.03 4.02 2.14
CA LEU A 169 -12.84 2.79 2.19
C LEU A 169 -13.85 2.82 3.34
N THR A 170 -13.41 3.10 4.56
CA THR A 170 -14.24 3.02 5.77
C THR A 170 -14.36 4.39 6.44
N LYS A 171 -15.57 4.76 6.88
CA LYS A 171 -15.71 5.90 7.78
C LYS A 171 -15.25 5.46 9.18
N PRO A 172 -14.50 6.30 9.92
CA PRO A 172 -14.35 6.11 11.34
C PRO A 172 -15.70 6.47 11.99
N SER A 173 -16.58 5.49 12.11
CA SER A 173 -17.90 5.69 12.70
C SER A 173 -18.05 4.78 13.91
N LEU A 174 -17.53 5.24 15.05
CA LEU A 174 -17.85 4.75 16.41
C LEU A 174 -19.38 4.64 16.69
N PHE A 175 -20.23 5.14 15.79
CA PHE A 175 -21.70 5.05 15.83
C PHE A 175 -22.34 4.21 14.70
N GLU A 176 -21.63 3.83 13.64
CA GLU A 176 -22.22 2.99 12.56
C GLU A 176 -22.26 1.51 12.95
N ASP A 177 -21.43 1.08 13.90
CA ASP A 177 -21.55 -0.24 14.54
C ASP A 177 -22.85 -0.41 15.35
N PHE A 178 -23.61 0.69 15.56
CA PHE A 178 -24.94 0.70 16.18
C PHE A 178 -26.05 1.14 15.18
N GLY A 179 -26.10 0.54 14.00
CA GLY A 179 -27.35 0.27 13.28
C GLY A 179 -28.21 1.45 12.78
N PHE A 180 -27.76 2.71 12.83
CA PHE A 180 -28.59 3.86 12.45
C PHE A 180 -27.84 4.99 11.72
N VAL A 181 -27.18 4.74 10.58
CA VAL A 181 -26.94 5.77 9.53
C VAL A 181 -26.81 5.08 8.15
N ASN A 182 -27.35 5.72 7.11
CA ASN A 182 -27.27 5.28 5.71
C ASN A 182 -25.84 4.88 5.29
N LYS A 183 -25.62 3.58 5.06
CA LYS A 183 -24.38 3.05 4.46
C LYS A 183 -24.19 3.69 3.08
N VAL A 184 -23.27 4.64 2.95
CA VAL A 184 -22.89 5.22 1.65
C VAL A 184 -22.29 4.10 0.81
N LYS A 185 -22.89 3.79 -0.34
CA LYS A 185 -22.39 2.73 -1.22
C LYS A 185 -21.09 3.17 -1.86
N MET A 186 -20.18 2.23 -2.12
CA MET A 186 -18.92 2.56 -2.79
C MET A 186 -19.15 3.09 -4.21
N ALA A 187 -20.17 2.59 -4.91
CA ALA A 187 -20.62 3.14 -6.19
C ALA A 187 -20.90 4.66 -6.15
N ASP A 188 -21.43 5.19 -5.05
CA ASP A 188 -21.79 6.61 -4.92
C ASP A 188 -20.54 7.52 -4.82
N ARG A 189 -19.39 6.94 -4.47
CA ARG A 189 -18.11 7.66 -4.35
C ARG A 189 -17.33 7.70 -5.65
N VAL A 190 -17.57 6.72 -6.53
CA VAL A 190 -16.93 6.61 -7.84
C VAL A 190 -17.65 7.49 -8.84
N LYS A 191 -16.90 8.15 -9.72
CA LYS A 191 -17.46 8.96 -10.80
C LYS A 191 -17.36 8.23 -12.14
N PRO A 192 -18.23 8.55 -13.13
CA PRO A 192 -18.18 7.94 -14.46
C PRO A 192 -16.82 8.09 -15.16
N ASP A 193 -16.15 9.22 -14.96
CA ASP A 193 -14.86 9.59 -15.57
C ASP A 193 -13.64 8.95 -14.90
N ASP A 194 -13.82 8.21 -13.81
CA ASP A 194 -12.73 7.44 -13.20
C ASP A 194 -12.36 6.24 -14.10
N GLU A 195 -11.07 6.07 -14.38
CA GLU A 195 -10.52 5.02 -15.26
C GLU A 195 -9.62 4.04 -14.50
N LEU A 196 -8.92 4.51 -13.46
CA LEU A 196 -8.02 3.72 -12.63
C LEU A 196 -8.35 3.93 -11.15
N PHE A 197 -8.47 2.81 -10.43
CA PHE A 197 -8.59 2.80 -8.98
C PHE A 197 -7.35 2.20 -8.35
N LEU A 198 -6.82 2.86 -7.33
CA LEU A 198 -5.75 2.32 -6.49
C LEU A 198 -6.24 2.27 -5.05
N VAL A 199 -6.09 1.12 -4.39
CA VAL A 199 -6.40 0.96 -2.98
C VAL A 199 -5.10 0.84 -2.20
N ALA A 200 -4.89 1.76 -1.28
CA ALA A 200 -3.72 1.85 -0.44
C ALA A 200 -3.91 0.98 0.81
N TYR A 201 -3.07 -0.05 0.94
CA TYR A 201 -2.83 -0.85 2.14
C TYR A 201 -4.06 -1.22 3.00
N PRO A 202 -5.06 -1.92 2.44
CA PRO A 202 -6.32 -2.23 3.12
C PRO A 202 -6.23 -3.39 4.14
N TYR A 203 -5.29 -3.32 5.10
CA TYR A 203 -5.03 -4.40 6.07
C TYR A 203 -5.22 -4.01 7.54
N TYR A 204 -5.48 -2.74 7.85
CA TYR A 204 -5.58 -2.30 9.25
C TYR A 204 -6.87 -2.84 9.89
N ASN A 205 -7.99 -2.73 9.17
CA ASN A 205 -9.27 -3.30 9.55
C ASN A 205 -9.70 -4.39 8.56
N VAL A 206 -10.11 -5.55 9.10
CA VAL A 206 -10.62 -6.67 8.30
C VAL A 206 -11.79 -6.30 7.38
N ASN A 207 -12.57 -5.27 7.72
CA ASN A 207 -13.67 -4.80 6.88
C ASN A 207 -13.20 -4.09 5.62
N GLU A 208 -11.98 -3.55 5.57
CA GLU A 208 -11.44 -2.84 4.41
C GLU A 208 -11.42 -3.73 3.17
N MET A 209 -10.90 -4.96 3.28
CA MET A 209 -10.89 -5.91 2.17
C MET A 209 -12.29 -6.35 1.71
N LEU A 210 -13.31 -6.27 2.57
CA LEU A 210 -14.69 -6.50 2.16
C LEU A 210 -15.22 -5.33 1.32
N VAL A 211 -14.86 -4.10 1.68
CA VAL A 211 -15.17 -2.90 0.91
C VAL A 211 -14.43 -2.89 -0.43
N VAL A 212 -13.19 -3.39 -0.47
CA VAL A 212 -12.43 -3.60 -1.72
C VAL A 212 -13.19 -4.52 -2.68
N GLU A 213 -13.76 -5.63 -2.17
CA GLU A 213 -14.58 -6.52 -2.99
C GLU A 213 -15.86 -5.83 -3.49
N GLU A 214 -16.55 -5.08 -2.63
CA GLU A 214 -17.76 -4.31 -2.98
C GLU A 214 -17.44 -3.31 -4.10
N LEU A 215 -16.37 -2.52 -3.94
CA LEU A 215 -15.91 -1.54 -4.91
C LEU A 215 -15.53 -2.19 -6.26
N TYR A 216 -14.82 -3.31 -6.25
CA TYR A 216 -14.49 -4.04 -7.48
C TYR A 216 -15.75 -4.50 -8.22
N LYS A 217 -16.72 -5.10 -7.51
CA LYS A 217 -17.97 -5.60 -8.10
C LYS A 217 -18.81 -4.47 -8.70
N GLU A 218 -18.91 -3.34 -8.01
CA GLU A 218 -19.77 -2.23 -8.40
C GLU A 218 -19.13 -1.32 -9.45
N ALA A 219 -17.83 -1.08 -9.37
CA ALA A 219 -17.17 -0.05 -10.18
C ALA A 219 -16.28 -0.59 -11.30
N VAL A 220 -15.86 -1.87 -11.26
CA VAL A 220 -14.79 -2.40 -12.13
C VAL A 220 -15.24 -3.58 -12.98
N ALA A 221 -15.78 -4.63 -12.36
CA ALA A 221 -15.90 -5.98 -12.94
C ALA A 221 -16.64 -6.06 -14.30
N ASN A 222 -17.49 -5.09 -14.63
CA ASN A 222 -18.24 -5.03 -15.89
C ASN A 222 -17.92 -3.76 -16.71
N THR A 223 -16.73 -3.21 -16.54
CA THR A 223 -16.28 -1.97 -17.18
C THR A 223 -14.93 -2.19 -17.87
N SER A 224 -14.32 -1.15 -18.43
CA SER A 224 -12.93 -1.17 -18.93
C SER A 224 -11.92 -0.62 -17.91
N ARG A 225 -12.35 -0.37 -16.67
CA ARG A 225 -11.51 0.26 -15.64
C ARG A 225 -10.52 -0.73 -15.05
N ALA A 226 -9.41 -0.21 -14.54
CA ALA A 226 -8.39 -0.99 -13.84
C ALA A 226 -8.42 -0.71 -12.33
N PHE A 227 -7.94 -1.67 -11.56
CA PHE A 227 -7.99 -1.70 -10.11
C PHE A 227 -6.72 -2.34 -9.54
N ILE A 228 -5.98 -1.58 -8.74
CA ILE A 228 -4.71 -2.00 -8.14
C ILE A 228 -4.86 -1.97 -6.62
N VAL A 229 -4.58 -3.08 -5.95
CA VAL A 229 -4.40 -3.13 -4.49
C VAL A 229 -2.92 -3.10 -4.19
N PHE A 230 -2.51 -2.18 -3.33
CA PHE A 230 -1.11 -1.91 -3.02
C PHE A 230 -0.83 -2.24 -1.55
N ASN A 231 0.14 -3.12 -1.28
CA ASN A 231 0.55 -3.56 0.06
C ASN A 231 -0.64 -3.95 0.96
N GLY A 232 -1.47 -4.90 0.50
CA GLY A 232 -2.73 -5.25 1.17
C GLY A 232 -2.63 -6.37 2.21
N GLU A 233 -1.44 -6.91 2.48
CA GLU A 233 -1.22 -8.07 3.37
C GLU A 233 -2.15 -9.25 3.06
N ILE A 234 -2.44 -9.46 1.78
CA ILE A 234 -3.51 -10.35 1.30
C ILE A 234 -3.21 -11.81 1.66
N ASP A 235 -1.94 -12.15 1.87
CA ASP A 235 -1.50 -13.47 2.31
C ASP A 235 -2.05 -13.87 3.68
N ARG A 236 -2.43 -12.93 4.55
CA ARG A 236 -3.14 -13.25 5.80
C ARG A 236 -4.48 -13.91 5.49
N ILE A 237 -5.17 -13.46 4.45
CA ILE A 237 -6.45 -14.06 4.01
C ILE A 237 -6.18 -15.38 3.29
N ARG A 238 -5.18 -15.44 2.40
CA ARG A 238 -4.85 -16.66 1.64
C ARG A 238 -4.37 -17.82 2.52
N SER A 239 -3.60 -17.51 3.58
CA SER A 239 -3.06 -18.50 4.51
C SER A 239 -4.07 -19.02 5.54
N GLY A 240 -5.27 -18.42 5.60
CA GLY A 240 -6.27 -18.77 6.60
C GLY A 240 -5.96 -18.23 8.00
N TYR A 241 -5.19 -17.13 8.11
CA TYR A 241 -4.93 -16.45 9.37
C TYR A 241 -6.22 -16.10 10.12
N TYR A 242 -7.28 -15.71 9.37
CA TYR A 242 -8.61 -15.46 9.90
C TYR A 242 -9.46 -16.74 9.85
N PRO A 243 -9.81 -17.36 11.00
CA PRO A 243 -10.58 -18.59 11.00
C PRO A 243 -11.97 -18.40 10.37
N PRO A 244 -12.39 -19.22 9.40
CA PRO A 244 -13.66 -19.05 8.68
C PRO A 244 -14.91 -19.03 9.57
N PHE A 245 -14.88 -19.71 10.72
CA PHE A 245 -16.01 -19.71 11.66
C PHE A 245 -16.29 -18.33 12.25
N PHE A 246 -15.24 -17.53 12.52
CA PHE A 246 -15.37 -16.18 13.06
C PHE A 246 -15.45 -15.11 11.97
N TYR A 247 -14.80 -15.35 10.82
CA TYR A 247 -14.71 -14.40 9.71
C TYR A 247 -15.19 -14.99 8.38
N PRO A 248 -16.47 -15.44 8.27
CA PRO A 248 -16.95 -16.13 7.08
C PRO A 248 -16.92 -15.27 5.82
N LYS A 249 -17.15 -13.95 5.96
CA LYS A 249 -17.07 -13.00 4.83
C LYS A 249 -15.65 -12.87 4.27
N LEU A 250 -14.65 -12.80 5.16
CA LEU A 250 -13.24 -12.77 4.73
C LEU A 250 -12.85 -14.10 4.08
N ALA A 251 -13.23 -15.22 4.67
CA ALA A 251 -12.95 -16.53 4.11
C ALA A 251 -13.58 -16.72 2.72
N ALA A 252 -14.72 -16.06 2.45
CA ALA A 252 -15.35 -16.07 1.13
C ALA A 252 -14.49 -15.39 0.06
N LEU A 253 -13.65 -14.40 0.41
CA LEU A 253 -12.76 -13.70 -0.53
C LEU A 253 -11.81 -14.65 -1.26
N ASN A 254 -11.36 -15.72 -0.60
CA ASN A 254 -10.54 -16.78 -1.21
C ASN A 254 -11.24 -17.50 -2.37
N LYS A 255 -12.57 -17.39 -2.48
CA LYS A 255 -13.38 -18.00 -3.54
C LYS A 255 -13.92 -16.97 -4.54
N THR A 256 -13.94 -15.68 -4.17
CA THR A 256 -14.65 -14.65 -4.95
C THR A 256 -13.70 -13.63 -5.58
N LEU A 257 -12.99 -12.84 -4.77
CA LEU A 257 -12.13 -11.74 -5.24
C LEU A 257 -10.72 -12.23 -5.57
N LEU A 258 -10.08 -12.93 -4.62
CA LEU A 258 -8.65 -13.24 -4.69
C LEU A 258 -8.27 -14.12 -5.89
N PRO A 259 -9.08 -15.11 -6.32
CA PRO A 259 -8.77 -15.87 -7.52
C PRO A 259 -8.80 -15.07 -8.83
N LYS A 260 -9.44 -13.89 -8.84
CA LYS A 260 -9.52 -13.00 -10.01
C LYS A 260 -8.39 -11.97 -10.03
N MET A 261 -7.65 -11.84 -8.95
CA MET A 261 -6.61 -10.84 -8.79
C MET A 261 -5.28 -11.39 -9.27
N GLN A 262 -4.66 -10.69 -10.20
CA GLN A 262 -3.34 -11.01 -10.70
C GLN A 262 -2.29 -10.29 -9.86
N THR A 263 -1.38 -11.04 -9.25
CA THR A 263 -0.19 -10.43 -8.66
C THR A 263 0.75 -9.98 -9.77
N VAL A 264 0.92 -8.67 -9.91
CA VAL A 264 1.75 -8.08 -10.97
C VAL A 264 3.18 -7.82 -10.50
N TYR A 265 3.35 -7.48 -9.22
CA TYR A 265 4.66 -7.29 -8.62
C TYR A 265 4.63 -7.70 -7.16
N TYR A 266 5.60 -8.51 -6.73
CA TYR A 266 5.56 -9.11 -5.39
C TYR A 266 6.96 -9.34 -4.84
N ILE A 267 7.21 -8.90 -3.60
CA ILE A 267 8.39 -9.22 -2.81
C ILE A 267 7.95 -9.64 -1.41
N HIS A 268 8.30 -10.87 -1.01
CA HIS A 268 8.14 -11.34 0.37
C HIS A 268 9.42 -11.97 0.87
N ASN A 269 9.98 -11.39 1.93
CA ASN A 269 11.22 -11.81 2.53
C ASN A 269 10.98 -12.81 3.67
N PHE A 270 11.78 -13.88 3.71
CA PHE A 270 11.75 -14.91 4.74
C PHE A 270 13.00 -14.81 5.64
N LYS A 271 12.81 -14.79 6.96
CA LYS A 271 13.90 -14.89 7.94
C LYS A 271 14.25 -16.33 8.26
N GLY A 272 15.42 -16.50 8.89
CA GLY A 272 15.88 -17.76 9.46
C GLY A 272 17.17 -18.27 8.82
N ARG A 273 17.60 -19.45 9.26
CA ARG A 273 18.84 -20.09 8.78
C ARG A 273 18.85 -20.29 7.26
N SER A 274 17.69 -20.58 6.69
CA SER A 274 17.47 -20.76 5.25
C SER A 274 16.66 -19.61 4.65
N GLY A 275 16.86 -18.38 5.12
CA GLY A 275 16.15 -17.21 4.61
C GLY A 275 16.28 -17.02 3.08
N GLY A 276 15.35 -16.26 2.52
CA GLY A 276 15.25 -16.03 1.08
C GLY A 276 14.10 -15.09 0.75
N VAL A 277 13.74 -15.00 -0.52
CA VAL A 277 12.74 -14.06 -1.02
C VAL A 277 11.84 -14.75 -2.03
N LEU A 278 10.53 -14.64 -1.87
CA LEU A 278 9.57 -14.93 -2.92
C LEU A 278 9.38 -13.67 -3.76
N PHE A 279 9.70 -13.76 -5.05
CA PHE A 279 9.70 -12.63 -5.99
C PHE A 279 8.83 -12.92 -7.21
N ARG A 280 8.05 -11.94 -7.64
CA ARG A 280 7.32 -11.94 -8.91
C ARG A 280 7.44 -10.56 -9.57
N CYS A 281 7.71 -10.56 -10.87
CA CYS A 281 7.54 -9.41 -11.74
C CYS A 281 6.84 -9.89 -13.02
N TYR A 282 5.58 -9.50 -13.20
CA TYR A 282 4.78 -9.90 -14.36
C TYR A 282 5.44 -9.44 -15.67
N PRO A 283 5.41 -10.24 -16.75
CA PRO A 283 4.77 -11.54 -16.89
C PRO A 283 5.61 -12.74 -16.43
N GLY A 284 6.87 -12.55 -16.01
CA GLY A 284 7.79 -13.62 -15.65
C GLY A 284 7.34 -14.45 -14.43
N PRO A 285 7.84 -15.69 -14.22
CA PRO A 285 7.34 -16.65 -13.25
C PRO A 285 7.53 -16.20 -11.79
N TRP A 286 6.90 -16.92 -10.84
CA TRP A 286 7.25 -16.80 -9.42
C TRP A 286 8.62 -17.42 -9.21
N ARG A 287 9.49 -16.74 -8.47
CA ARG A 287 10.83 -17.20 -8.15
C ARG A 287 11.11 -17.15 -6.66
N VAL A 288 11.79 -18.17 -6.16
CA VAL A 288 12.35 -18.18 -4.82
C VAL A 288 13.84 -17.88 -4.96
N LEU A 289 14.27 -16.75 -4.39
CA LEU A 289 15.63 -16.25 -4.48
C LEU A 289 16.33 -16.40 -3.13
N ARG A 290 17.64 -16.58 -3.15
CA ARG A 290 18.50 -16.49 -1.96
C ARG A 290 19.64 -15.51 -2.21
N LYS A 291 19.88 -14.65 -1.22
CA LYS A 291 21.03 -13.75 -1.24
C LYS A 291 22.28 -14.54 -0.85
N VAL A 292 23.21 -14.67 -1.79
CA VAL A 292 24.54 -15.24 -1.56
C VAL A 292 25.56 -14.13 -1.76
N ARG A 293 26.24 -13.75 -0.67
CA ARG A 293 27.06 -12.53 -0.61
C ARG A 293 26.18 -11.31 -0.92
N ASN A 294 26.35 -10.68 -2.08
CA ASN A 294 25.59 -9.50 -2.53
C ASN A 294 24.83 -9.75 -3.86
N LYS A 295 24.56 -11.02 -4.19
CA LYS A 295 23.80 -11.38 -5.39
C LYS A 295 22.63 -12.28 -5.03
N TYR A 296 21.52 -12.10 -5.71
CA TYR A 296 20.37 -13.01 -5.62
C TYR A 296 20.55 -14.14 -6.62
N VAL A 297 20.42 -15.38 -6.13
CA VAL A 297 20.44 -16.60 -6.93
C VAL A 297 19.04 -17.20 -6.90
N CYS A 298 18.50 -17.57 -8.07
CA CYS A 298 17.22 -18.26 -8.17
C CYS A 298 17.38 -19.73 -7.75
N LEU A 299 16.62 -20.15 -6.74
CA LEU A 299 16.60 -21.52 -6.22
C LEU A 299 15.49 -22.35 -6.83
N HIS A 300 14.35 -21.71 -7.12
CA HIS A 300 13.15 -22.37 -7.62
C HIS A 300 12.31 -21.40 -8.44
N GLN A 301 11.63 -21.91 -9.47
CA GLN A 301 10.69 -21.13 -10.27
C GLN A 301 9.42 -21.92 -10.59
N GLN A 302 8.27 -21.24 -10.63
CA GLN A 302 7.00 -21.82 -11.02
C GLN A 302 5.99 -20.77 -11.50
N GLU A 303 5.02 -21.19 -12.32
CA GLU A 303 4.00 -20.27 -12.87
C GLU A 303 2.94 -19.86 -11.86
N LYS A 304 2.52 -20.80 -11.00
CA LYS A 304 1.50 -20.57 -9.98
C LYS A 304 2.15 -20.05 -8.70
N MET A 305 1.52 -19.10 -8.02
CA MET A 305 1.97 -18.61 -6.72
C MET A 305 2.11 -19.78 -5.72
N PRO A 306 3.31 -20.05 -5.16
CA PRO A 306 3.47 -20.99 -4.06
C PRO A 306 2.86 -20.41 -2.78
N SER A 307 2.45 -21.27 -1.85
CA SER A 307 2.05 -20.77 -0.53
C SER A 307 3.28 -20.32 0.27
N LEU A 308 3.14 -19.32 1.14
CA LEU A 308 4.26 -18.90 2.02
C LEU A 308 4.78 -20.08 2.87
N LYS A 309 3.89 -21.00 3.27
CA LYS A 309 4.25 -22.22 4.00
C LYS A 309 5.13 -23.16 3.17
N GLU A 310 4.75 -23.41 1.92
CA GLU A 310 5.52 -24.23 0.96
C GLU A 310 6.91 -23.64 0.72
N VAL A 311 7.00 -22.31 0.53
CA VAL A 311 8.31 -21.66 0.36
C VAL A 311 9.17 -21.83 1.61
N ALA A 312 8.61 -21.57 2.80
CA ALA A 312 9.35 -21.58 4.06
C ALA A 312 9.76 -22.98 4.52
N LEU A 313 8.93 -24.00 4.30
CA LEU A 313 9.13 -25.35 4.84
C LEU A 313 9.72 -26.34 3.85
N ASP A 314 9.43 -26.17 2.56
CA ASP A 314 9.78 -27.17 1.54
C ASP A 314 10.87 -26.64 0.61
N ILE A 315 10.70 -25.45 0.03
CA ILE A 315 11.62 -24.93 -1.00
C ILE A 315 12.92 -24.42 -0.39
N LEU A 316 12.82 -23.46 0.55
CA LEU A 316 14.00 -22.83 1.13
C LEU A 316 14.90 -23.81 1.90
N PRO A 317 14.37 -24.75 2.73
CA PRO A 317 15.23 -25.68 3.45
C PRO A 317 15.89 -26.76 2.57
N SER A 318 15.32 -27.06 1.40
CA SER A 318 15.82 -28.11 0.50
C SER A 318 16.94 -27.65 -0.45
N ALA A 319 17.22 -26.34 -0.48
CA ALA A 319 18.16 -25.69 -1.38
C ALA A 319 19.49 -25.32 -0.74
#